data_AF-W9XPV5-F1
#
_entry.id   AF-W9XPV5-F1
#
_cell.length_a   1.000
_cell.length_b   1.000
_cell.length_c   1.000
_cell.angle_alpha   90.00
_cell.angle_beta   90.00
_cell.angle_gamma   90.00
#
_symmetry.space_group_name_H-M   'P 1'
#
loop_
_entity.id
_entity.type
_entity.pdbx_description
1 polymer ?
#
loop_
_entity_poly.entity_id
_entity_poly.type
_entity_poly.pdbx_seq_one_letter_code
_entity_poly.pdbx_strand_id
1 'polypeptide(L)'
;MPPTSRGLLFSPFVRHALRLPVTPVRGAATGNKPRYTLPDRKQLQARKEQHEKNRLDVMREPQEPEPKQEQNSDHSQEGQRSDGHRKPFFNFMSPSARRWVWRLFYIAPPVAFVILEFPLEIMWVTGPSMSPLLNVNSSPELPQTSDAILVQKVMFENRPMFGLRLPKFELQRGQIIVFYAPHNPEKLAVKRVVGVPGDRVKPLPGYPGGDEPVVVPYNHIWVEGDANSRDKSVDSNWYGPISQNLVIGFVTMVLSPWYSPTVVNWREHDYPAKKSGRVENDVVHAAKLDPDKISMIEAFSNGVAARELAAIRKNRNELPTLMRDSQKFFKLRTIYAHAKFELEQDNPDSKEVAQGLVSELETAFEAVGLSKEGKPLPPALRGGSDAFAGGDDGSQTEQSSKQRKLQDYLERRKKEPADVRNDSLELQDSSLA
;
A
#
# COMPACT_ATOMS: atom_id res chain seq x y z
N MET A 1 6.44 -17.35 -72.59
CA MET A 1 5.96 -18.73 -72.37
C MET A 1 6.48 -19.21 -71.01
N PRO A 2 5.62 -19.34 -70.00
CA PRO A 2 5.78 -20.33 -68.94
C PRO A 2 4.83 -21.52 -69.17
N PRO A 3 5.22 -22.77 -68.87
CA PRO A 3 4.30 -23.89 -68.89
C PRO A 3 3.46 -23.95 -67.61
N THR A 4 2.13 -23.91 -67.78
CA THR A 4 1.13 -24.94 -67.40
C THR A 4 1.65 -26.16 -66.62
N SER A 5 0.95 -26.88 -65.76
CA SER A 5 -0.43 -26.93 -65.24
C SER A 5 -0.54 -28.27 -64.50
N ARG A 6 -1.35 -28.33 -63.42
CA ARG A 6 -2.03 -29.48 -62.75
C ARG A 6 -1.86 -29.36 -61.23
N GLY A 7 -2.86 -29.14 -60.38
CA GLY A 7 -4.31 -29.25 -60.52
C GLY A 7 -4.82 -30.60 -59.99
N LEU A 8 -5.34 -30.62 -58.75
CA LEU A 8 -6.28 -31.57 -58.11
C LEU A 8 -6.47 -31.06 -56.64
N LEU A 9 -7.51 -30.30 -56.25
CA LEU A 9 -8.97 -30.49 -56.15
C LEU A 9 -9.47 -31.35 -54.97
N PHE A 10 -10.23 -30.66 -54.09
CA PHE A 10 -11.31 -31.07 -53.15
C PHE A 10 -10.98 -32.08 -52.02
N SER A 11 -11.32 -31.84 -50.75
CA SER A 11 -12.59 -31.35 -50.19
C SER A 11 -12.45 -30.80 -48.74
N PRO A 12 -13.40 -29.97 -48.26
CA PRO A 12 -13.45 -29.49 -46.87
C PRO A 12 -14.40 -30.35 -46.02
N PHE A 13 -13.92 -30.83 -44.85
CA PHE A 13 -14.82 -31.43 -43.86
C PHE A 13 -15.44 -30.35 -42.98
N VAL A 14 -16.72 -30.12 -43.25
CA VAL A 14 -17.71 -29.42 -42.45
C VAL A 14 -17.83 -30.05 -41.05
N ARG A 15 -17.78 -29.23 -39.99
CA ARG A 15 -18.38 -29.58 -38.70
C ARG A 15 -19.47 -28.58 -38.36
N HIS A 16 -20.65 -29.13 -38.09
CA HIS A 16 -21.90 -28.43 -37.83
C HIS A 16 -21.82 -27.56 -36.56
N ALA A 17 -22.17 -26.28 -36.70
CA ALA A 17 -22.64 -25.45 -35.59
C ALA A 17 -24.12 -25.15 -35.86
N LEU A 18 -24.98 -25.65 -34.98
CA LEU A 18 -26.40 -25.35 -34.92
C LEU A 18 -26.61 -23.84 -34.74
N ARG A 19 -27.15 -23.17 -35.76
CA ARG A 19 -27.69 -21.81 -35.66
C ARG A 19 -29.21 -21.91 -35.47
N LEU A 20 -29.71 -21.36 -34.37
CA LEU A 20 -31.13 -21.07 -34.19
C LEU A 20 -31.50 -19.84 -35.05
N PRO A 21 -32.68 -19.83 -35.70
CA PRO A 21 -33.10 -18.73 -36.54
C PRO A 21 -33.60 -17.55 -35.68
N VAL A 22 -32.97 -16.39 -35.84
CA VAL A 22 -33.54 -15.09 -35.45
C VAL A 22 -34.20 -14.50 -36.68
N THR A 23 -35.52 -14.35 -36.63
CA THR A 23 -36.31 -13.68 -37.66
C THR A 23 -36.07 -12.16 -37.61
N PRO A 24 -35.99 -11.47 -38.76
CA PRO A 24 -35.88 -10.01 -38.78
C PRO A 24 -37.29 -9.40 -38.78
N VAL A 25 -37.57 -8.50 -37.84
CA VAL A 25 -38.74 -7.61 -37.95
C VAL A 25 -38.26 -6.23 -38.37
N ARG A 26 -38.78 -5.86 -39.53
CA ARG A 26 -38.59 -4.64 -40.31
C ARG A 26 -39.62 -3.60 -39.86
N GLY A 27 -39.21 -2.33 -39.83
CA GLY A 27 -40.08 -1.18 -40.13
C GLY A 27 -40.99 -0.68 -39.01
N ALA A 28 -40.65 0.50 -38.49
CA ALA A 28 -41.47 1.32 -37.64
C ALA A 28 -42.79 1.73 -38.31
N ALA A 29 -43.90 1.55 -37.59
CA ALA A 29 -45.14 2.29 -37.78
C ALA A 29 -45.74 2.62 -36.41
N THR A 30 -46.24 3.83 -36.32
CA THR A 30 -46.77 4.58 -35.18
C THR A 30 -47.88 3.88 -34.39
N GLY A 31 -47.84 3.95 -33.04
CA GLY A 31 -48.99 3.61 -32.19
C GLY A 31 -48.71 3.52 -30.69
N ASN A 32 -49.23 4.48 -29.92
CA ASN A 32 -49.53 4.50 -28.48
C ASN A 32 -48.52 3.95 -27.44
N LYS A 33 -47.87 4.87 -26.72
CA LYS A 33 -47.29 4.61 -25.38
C LYS A 33 -48.41 4.60 -24.31
N PRO A 34 -48.42 3.68 -23.33
CA PRO A 34 -49.37 3.72 -22.22
C PRO A 34 -49.04 4.88 -21.26
N ARG A 35 -50.05 5.70 -20.98
CA ARG A 35 -49.99 6.84 -20.06
C ARG A 35 -50.26 6.32 -18.65
N TYR A 36 -49.26 6.31 -17.78
CA TYR A 36 -49.48 6.07 -16.35
C TYR A 36 -50.19 7.29 -15.75
N THR A 37 -51.46 7.14 -15.37
CA THR A 37 -52.21 8.16 -14.63
C THR A 37 -51.99 7.96 -13.14
N LEU A 38 -51.48 9.00 -12.48
CA LEU A 38 -51.39 9.06 -11.01
C LEU A 38 -52.81 8.97 -10.41
N PRO A 39 -53.00 8.21 -9.30
CA PRO A 39 -54.30 8.04 -8.67
C PRO A 39 -54.80 9.35 -8.03
N ASP A 40 -56.11 9.57 -8.11
CA ASP A 40 -56.78 10.81 -7.70
C ASP A 40 -56.62 11.07 -6.19
N ARG A 41 -56.32 12.32 -5.82
CA ARG A 41 -55.97 12.76 -4.46
C ARG A 41 -57.07 12.46 -3.44
N LYS A 42 -58.33 12.41 -3.88
CA LYS A 42 -59.49 12.03 -3.05
C LYS A 42 -59.43 10.58 -2.59
N GLN A 43 -58.95 9.66 -3.43
CA GLN A 43 -58.83 8.24 -3.07
C GLN A 43 -57.73 8.00 -2.02
N LEU A 44 -56.65 8.78 -2.08
CA LEU A 44 -55.57 8.73 -1.09
C LEU A 44 -56.00 9.25 0.29
N GLN A 45 -56.87 10.26 0.34
CA GLN A 45 -57.40 10.80 1.59
C GLN A 45 -58.38 9.84 2.27
N ALA A 46 -59.32 9.27 1.50
CA ALA A 46 -60.26 8.27 2.02
C ALA A 46 -59.54 7.06 2.63
N ARG A 47 -58.44 6.62 2.00
CA ARG A 47 -57.64 5.48 2.48
C ARG A 47 -56.86 5.78 3.75
N LYS A 48 -56.44 7.04 3.95
CA LYS A 48 -55.80 7.49 5.19
C LYS A 48 -56.80 7.55 6.34
N GLU A 49 -57.99 8.10 6.10
CA GLU A 49 -59.06 8.17 7.11
C GLU A 49 -59.51 6.78 7.56
N GLN A 50 -59.61 5.83 6.63
CA GLN A 50 -59.97 4.44 6.95
C GLN A 50 -58.91 3.73 7.80
N HIS A 51 -57.64 4.04 7.55
CA HIS A 51 -56.52 3.47 8.32
C HIS A 51 -56.40 4.10 9.72
N GLU A 52 -56.81 5.35 9.87
CA GLU A 52 -56.85 6.06 11.15
C GLU A 52 -58.03 5.62 12.02
N LYS A 53 -59.19 5.35 11.40
CA LYS A 53 -60.37 4.76 12.05
C LYS A 53 -60.07 3.38 12.64
N ASN A 54 -59.46 2.50 11.85
CA ASN A 54 -59.05 1.17 12.32
C ASN A 54 -58.02 1.23 13.45
N ARG A 55 -57.17 2.27 13.48
CA ARG A 55 -56.17 2.44 14.53
C ARG A 55 -56.78 2.92 15.85
N LEU A 56 -57.85 3.72 15.77
CA LEU A 56 -58.58 4.22 16.93
C LEU A 56 -59.52 3.17 17.53
N ASP A 57 -60.08 2.27 16.71
CA ASP A 57 -60.92 1.17 17.18
C ASP A 57 -60.12 0.12 17.99
N VAL A 58 -58.86 -0.14 17.63
CA VAL A 58 -57.95 -1.02 18.38
C VAL A 58 -57.54 -0.44 19.74
N MET A 59 -57.65 0.88 19.94
CA MET A 59 -57.30 1.54 21.20
C MET A 59 -58.48 1.70 22.17
N ARG A 60 -59.68 1.20 21.83
CA ARG A 60 -60.91 1.42 22.61
C ARG A 60 -61.47 0.18 23.33
N GLU A 61 -60.81 -0.98 23.28
CA GLU A 61 -61.22 -2.13 24.09
C GLU A 61 -60.70 -2.03 25.53
N PRO A 62 -61.56 -2.03 26.56
CA PRO A 62 -61.14 -2.12 27.97
C PRO A 62 -60.78 -3.56 28.36
N GLN A 63 -59.63 -3.75 28.99
CA GLN A 63 -59.27 -5.02 29.65
C GLN A 63 -59.85 -5.05 31.07
N GLU A 64 -60.63 -6.10 31.37
CA GLU A 64 -61.12 -6.46 32.71
C GLU A 64 -60.28 -7.65 33.26
N PRO A 65 -60.01 -7.75 34.58
CA PRO A 65 -58.84 -8.44 35.09
C PRO A 65 -59.08 -9.92 35.48
N GLU A 66 -58.08 -10.77 35.23
CA GLU A 66 -58.02 -12.14 35.76
C GLU A 66 -57.37 -12.22 37.16
N PRO A 67 -57.78 -13.19 38.01
CA PRO A 67 -57.36 -13.30 39.40
C PRO A 67 -56.04 -14.06 39.57
N LYS A 68 -55.29 -13.68 40.61
CA LYS A 68 -54.22 -14.49 41.20
C LYS A 68 -54.82 -15.45 42.23
N GLN A 69 -54.42 -16.72 42.22
CA GLN A 69 -54.41 -17.55 43.42
C GLN A 69 -53.08 -18.29 43.58
N GLU A 70 -52.52 -18.12 44.77
CA GLU A 70 -51.44 -18.86 45.40
C GLU A 70 -51.82 -20.32 45.62
N GLN A 71 -50.86 -21.26 45.58
CA GLN A 71 -50.21 -21.84 46.77
C GLN A 71 -49.36 -23.06 46.40
N ASN A 72 -48.19 -23.13 47.02
CA ASN A 72 -47.26 -24.26 46.97
C ASN A 72 -47.88 -25.53 47.58
N SER A 73 -47.62 -26.70 46.98
CA SER A 73 -47.01 -27.84 47.68
C SER A 73 -46.74 -29.05 46.76
N ASP A 74 -45.59 -29.65 47.03
CA ASP A 74 -45.22 -31.06 46.92
C ASP A 74 -44.96 -31.79 45.58
N HIS A 75 -43.71 -32.29 45.52
CA HIS A 75 -43.30 -33.64 45.13
C HIS A 75 -43.97 -34.31 43.91
N SER A 76 -43.17 -34.55 42.86
CA SER A 76 -42.71 -35.88 42.41
C SER A 76 -42.41 -35.96 40.90
N GLN A 77 -41.17 -36.35 40.59
CA GLN A 77 -40.75 -37.24 39.51
C GLN A 77 -41.09 -36.93 38.03
N GLU A 78 -40.00 -36.63 37.30
CA GLU A 78 -39.49 -37.42 36.16
C GLU A 78 -40.27 -37.43 34.82
N GLY A 79 -39.63 -36.92 33.76
CA GLY A 79 -40.00 -37.29 32.40
C GLY A 79 -39.66 -36.31 31.28
N GLN A 80 -38.55 -36.59 30.59
CA GLN A 80 -38.29 -36.33 29.16
C GLN A 80 -37.72 -34.96 28.72
N ARG A 81 -36.41 -35.00 28.48
CA ARG A 81 -35.64 -34.12 27.58
C ARG A 81 -36.10 -34.28 26.13
N SER A 82 -36.27 -33.17 25.41
CA SER A 82 -36.16 -33.16 23.94
C SER A 82 -35.17 -32.07 23.50
N ASP A 83 -33.96 -32.51 23.17
CA ASP A 83 -32.91 -31.69 22.56
C ASP A 83 -33.26 -31.40 21.09
N GLY A 84 -33.72 -30.18 20.82
CA GLY A 84 -33.91 -29.66 19.46
C GLY A 84 -32.57 -29.35 18.79
N HIS A 85 -31.93 -30.36 18.20
CA HIS A 85 -30.80 -30.17 17.28
C HIS A 85 -31.23 -29.34 16.06
N ARG A 86 -30.85 -28.05 16.02
CA ARG A 86 -30.90 -27.23 14.80
C ARG A 86 -29.94 -27.84 13.77
N LYS A 87 -30.48 -28.59 12.80
CA LYS A 87 -29.70 -29.14 11.69
C LYS A 87 -29.14 -27.98 10.85
N PRO A 88 -27.84 -27.94 10.51
CA PRO A 88 -27.27 -26.87 9.72
C PRO A 88 -27.82 -26.90 8.28
N PHE A 89 -27.95 -25.71 7.68
CA PHE A 89 -28.54 -25.40 6.36
C PHE A 89 -28.02 -26.22 5.15
N PHE A 90 -27.04 -27.10 5.32
CA PHE A 90 -26.30 -27.75 4.23
C PHE A 90 -26.87 -29.10 3.74
N ASN A 91 -27.98 -29.60 4.31
CA ASN A 91 -28.54 -30.91 3.94
C ASN A 91 -29.41 -30.93 2.67
N PHE A 92 -29.57 -29.80 1.98
CA PHE A 92 -30.34 -29.73 0.72
C PHE A 92 -29.46 -29.91 -0.55
N MET A 93 -28.14 -30.07 -0.40
CA MET A 93 -27.21 -30.20 -1.53
C MET A 93 -26.77 -31.65 -1.79
N SER A 94 -26.66 -32.02 -3.06
CA SER A 94 -26.15 -33.34 -3.47
C SER A 94 -24.72 -33.57 -2.96
N PRO A 95 -24.28 -34.82 -2.71
CA PRO A 95 -22.93 -35.13 -2.24
C PRO A 95 -21.81 -34.62 -3.18
N SER A 96 -22.13 -34.45 -4.46
CA SER A 96 -21.24 -33.87 -5.48
C SER A 96 -21.16 -32.35 -5.33
N ALA A 97 -22.29 -31.69 -5.10
CA ALA A 97 -22.35 -30.24 -4.87
C ALA A 97 -21.63 -29.86 -3.57
N ARG A 98 -21.79 -30.64 -2.50
CA ARG A 98 -21.07 -30.43 -1.23
C ARG A 98 -19.56 -30.50 -1.42
N ARG A 99 -19.05 -31.48 -2.19
CA ARG A 99 -17.62 -31.58 -2.50
C ARG A 99 -17.10 -30.41 -3.34
N TRP A 100 -17.89 -29.89 -4.27
CA TRP A 100 -17.54 -28.71 -5.05
C TRP A 100 -17.54 -27.42 -4.22
N VAL A 101 -18.52 -27.22 -3.35
CA VAL A 101 -18.58 -26.08 -2.42
C VAL A 101 -17.40 -26.10 -1.45
N TRP A 102 -17.04 -27.28 -0.93
CA TRP A 102 -15.85 -27.45 -0.12
C TRP A 102 -14.58 -27.12 -0.93
N ARG A 103 -14.41 -27.64 -2.15
CA ARG A 103 -13.26 -27.28 -3.00
C ARG A 103 -13.18 -25.77 -3.27
N LEU A 104 -14.30 -25.11 -3.53
CA LEU A 104 -14.34 -23.66 -3.70
C LEU A 104 -13.83 -22.95 -2.43
N PHE A 105 -14.30 -23.34 -1.25
CA PHE A 105 -13.93 -22.68 0.01
C PHE A 105 -12.44 -22.84 0.38
N TYR A 106 -11.82 -23.96 0.01
CA TYR A 106 -10.41 -24.24 0.32
C TYR A 106 -9.43 -23.84 -0.79
N ILE A 107 -9.85 -23.88 -2.07
CA ILE A 107 -8.99 -23.55 -3.22
C ILE A 107 -9.11 -22.07 -3.59
N ALA A 108 -10.30 -21.47 -3.48
CA ALA A 108 -10.48 -20.09 -3.93
C ALA A 108 -9.66 -19.07 -3.13
N PRO A 109 -9.54 -19.13 -1.79
CA PRO A 109 -8.74 -18.13 -1.06
C PRO A 109 -7.25 -18.18 -1.40
N PRO A 110 -6.56 -19.35 -1.46
CA PRO A 110 -5.17 -19.42 -1.93
C PRO A 110 -5.00 -18.94 -3.36
N VAL A 111 -5.91 -19.31 -4.27
CA VAL A 111 -5.84 -18.87 -5.67
C VAL A 111 -6.07 -17.37 -5.80
N ALA A 112 -7.05 -16.81 -5.08
CA ALA A 112 -7.30 -15.38 -5.05
C ALA A 112 -6.11 -14.61 -4.46
N PHE A 113 -5.50 -15.11 -3.39
CA PHE A 113 -4.28 -14.54 -2.81
C PHE A 113 -3.15 -14.50 -3.84
N VAL A 114 -2.89 -15.59 -4.55
CA VAL A 114 -1.85 -15.64 -5.61
C VAL A 114 -2.15 -14.66 -6.75
N ILE A 115 -3.41 -14.54 -7.16
CA ILE A 115 -3.80 -13.60 -8.23
C ILE A 115 -3.65 -12.15 -7.78
N LEU A 116 -4.06 -11.83 -6.54
CA LEU A 116 -3.97 -10.47 -6.00
C LEU A 116 -2.52 -10.05 -5.74
N GLU A 117 -1.67 -10.98 -5.34
CA GLU A 117 -0.24 -10.77 -5.10
C GLU A 117 0.60 -10.86 -6.39
N PHE A 118 -0.01 -11.18 -7.54
CA PHE A 118 0.76 -11.36 -8.76
C PHE A 118 1.43 -10.03 -9.19
N PRO A 119 2.77 -9.98 -9.29
CA PRO A 119 3.49 -8.72 -9.50
C PRO A 119 3.42 -8.25 -10.96
N LEU A 120 2.78 -9.00 -11.85
CA LEU A 120 2.67 -8.67 -13.26
C LEU A 120 1.20 -8.38 -13.61
N GLU A 121 0.94 -7.23 -14.21
CA GLU A 121 -0.38 -6.83 -14.69
C GLU A 121 -0.32 -6.53 -16.18
N ILE A 122 -1.34 -6.97 -16.93
CA ILE A 122 -1.50 -6.58 -18.33
C ILE A 122 -2.38 -5.34 -18.38
N MET A 123 -1.88 -4.27 -19.00
CA MET A 123 -2.60 -3.01 -19.16
C MET A 123 -2.72 -2.64 -20.64
N TRP A 124 -3.76 -1.86 -20.98
CA TRP A 124 -3.98 -1.34 -22.32
C TRP A 124 -3.64 0.16 -22.34
N VAL A 125 -2.74 0.56 -23.24
CA VAL A 125 -2.30 1.95 -23.38
C VAL A 125 -2.91 2.56 -24.62
N THR A 126 -3.53 3.72 -24.45
CA THR A 126 -4.09 4.50 -25.56
C THR A 126 -3.43 5.88 -25.64
N GLY A 127 -3.34 6.41 -26.85
CA GLY A 127 -2.90 7.79 -27.11
C GLY A 127 -1.45 7.93 -27.61
N PRO A 128 -1.11 9.11 -28.15
CA PRO A 128 0.11 9.33 -28.94
C PRO A 128 1.37 9.55 -28.11
N SER A 129 1.25 9.76 -26.80
CA SER A 129 2.33 10.39 -26.02
C SER A 129 3.62 9.57 -25.90
N MET A 130 3.52 8.24 -26.05
CA MET A 130 4.64 7.31 -26.02
C MET A 130 5.06 6.83 -27.42
N SER A 131 4.55 7.47 -28.48
CA SER A 131 4.99 7.22 -29.86
C SER A 131 6.45 7.68 -30.03
N PRO A 132 7.31 6.93 -30.73
CA PRO A 132 7.00 5.77 -31.57
C PRO A 132 6.99 4.42 -30.84
N LEU A 133 7.37 4.35 -29.56
CA LEU A 133 7.49 3.06 -28.88
C LEU A 133 6.13 2.38 -28.66
N LEU A 134 5.12 3.15 -28.28
CA LEU A 134 3.74 2.68 -28.13
C LEU A 134 2.83 3.49 -29.05
N ASN A 135 1.80 2.84 -29.57
CA ASN A 135 0.76 3.40 -30.42
C ASN A 135 1.31 4.16 -31.64
N VAL A 136 2.14 3.48 -32.45
CA VAL A 136 2.80 4.02 -33.65
C VAL A 136 1.82 4.78 -34.57
N ASN A 137 0.60 4.27 -34.72
CA ASN A 137 -0.41 4.78 -35.67
C ASN A 137 -1.39 5.79 -35.04
N SER A 138 -0.98 6.54 -34.03
CA SER A 138 -1.82 7.54 -33.37
C SER A 138 -1.99 8.80 -34.23
N SER A 139 -2.86 8.76 -35.24
CA SER A 139 -3.31 9.93 -36.01
C SER A 139 -4.73 10.30 -35.61
N PRO A 140 -5.09 11.60 -35.50
CA PRO A 140 -6.46 12.03 -35.21
C PRO A 140 -7.47 11.63 -36.30
N GLU A 141 -7.00 11.31 -37.51
CA GLU A 141 -7.82 10.90 -38.65
C GLU A 141 -8.11 9.38 -38.68
N LEU A 142 -7.42 8.61 -37.84
CA LEU A 142 -7.54 7.15 -37.77
C LEU A 142 -8.22 6.71 -36.47
N PRO A 143 -8.84 5.52 -36.44
CA PRO A 143 -9.37 4.96 -35.20
C PRO A 143 -8.24 4.79 -34.18
N GLN A 144 -8.54 5.13 -32.93
CA GLN A 144 -7.58 5.06 -31.84
C GLN A 144 -7.09 3.61 -31.64
N THR A 145 -5.78 3.40 -31.76
CA THR A 145 -5.14 2.12 -31.47
C THR A 145 -4.81 1.99 -29.99
N SER A 146 -4.82 0.76 -29.49
CA SER A 146 -4.38 0.42 -28.14
C SER A 146 -3.33 -0.68 -28.18
N ASP A 147 -2.25 -0.45 -27.44
CA ASP A 147 -1.20 -1.45 -27.24
C ASP A 147 -1.33 -2.10 -25.87
N ALA A 148 -1.28 -3.43 -25.84
CA ALA A 148 -1.21 -4.19 -24.60
C ALA A 148 0.24 -4.19 -24.11
N ILE A 149 0.44 -3.88 -22.83
CA ILE A 149 1.74 -3.87 -22.17
C ILE A 149 1.72 -4.76 -20.94
N LEU A 150 2.87 -5.34 -20.62
CA LEU A 150 3.10 -6.05 -19.38
C LEU A 150 3.79 -5.11 -18.38
N VAL A 151 3.18 -4.95 -17.22
CA VAL A 151 3.62 -4.04 -16.16
C VAL A 151 4.05 -4.87 -14.96
N GLN A 152 5.29 -4.68 -14.52
CA GLN A 152 5.77 -5.18 -13.24
C GLN A 152 5.46 -4.17 -12.15
N LYS A 153 4.51 -4.51 -11.26
CA LYS A 153 4.14 -3.69 -10.11
C LYS A 153 5.31 -3.53 -9.16
N VAL A 154 5.48 -2.29 -8.68
CA VAL A 154 6.38 -2.02 -7.56
C VAL A 154 5.71 -2.55 -6.30
N MET A 155 6.29 -3.59 -5.70
CA MET A 155 5.81 -4.12 -4.43
C MET A 155 6.44 -3.28 -3.31
N PHE A 156 5.61 -2.65 -2.49
CA PHE A 156 6.08 -1.88 -1.34
C PHE A 156 6.81 -2.81 -0.34
N GLU A 157 7.90 -2.29 0.25
CA GLU A 157 8.98 -2.95 1.02
C GLU A 157 8.52 -3.91 2.15
N ASN A 158 7.23 -3.92 2.52
CA ASN A 158 6.69 -4.64 3.67
C ASN A 158 5.63 -5.71 3.35
N ARG A 159 5.51 -6.18 2.09
CA ARG A 159 4.63 -7.31 1.77
C ARG A 159 5.43 -8.61 1.58
N PRO A 160 5.47 -9.52 2.57
CA PRO A 160 6.17 -10.79 2.43
C PRO A 160 5.39 -11.67 1.45
N MET A 161 5.87 -11.75 0.20
CA MET A 161 5.42 -12.78 -0.73
C MET A 161 6.30 -14.03 -0.50
N PHE A 162 5.74 -15.07 0.12
CA PHE A 162 6.38 -16.38 0.31
C PHE A 162 7.81 -16.34 0.91
N GLY A 163 8.11 -15.38 1.78
CA GLY A 163 9.44 -15.24 2.38
C GLY A 163 10.54 -14.79 1.40
N LEU A 164 10.20 -14.42 0.16
CA LEU A 164 11.14 -13.77 -0.75
C LEU A 164 11.15 -12.27 -0.47
N ARG A 165 12.30 -11.75 -0.01
CA ARG A 165 12.60 -10.32 -0.08
C ARG A 165 12.74 -9.97 -1.56
N LEU A 166 11.71 -9.34 -2.12
CA LEU A 166 11.85 -8.71 -3.43
C LEU A 166 12.88 -7.58 -3.30
N PRO A 167 13.81 -7.43 -4.27
CA PRO A 167 14.82 -6.39 -4.20
C PRO A 167 14.15 -5.02 -4.15
N LYS A 168 14.77 -4.10 -3.40
CA LYS A 168 14.37 -2.69 -3.38
C LYS A 168 14.38 -2.17 -4.82
N PHE A 169 13.21 -1.81 -5.33
CA PHE A 169 13.09 -1.36 -6.72
C PHE A 169 13.53 0.10 -6.81
N GLU A 170 14.73 0.30 -7.34
CA GLU A 170 15.27 1.64 -7.60
C GLU A 170 14.80 2.14 -8.97
N LEU A 171 14.23 3.34 -8.99
CA LEU A 171 13.88 4.05 -10.21
C LEU A 171 15.15 4.49 -10.95
N GLN A 172 15.28 4.07 -12.19
CA GLN A 172 16.42 4.34 -13.06
C GLN A 172 15.99 5.15 -14.29
N ARG A 173 16.90 6.01 -14.76
CA ARG A 173 16.71 6.83 -15.96
C ARG A 173 16.44 5.95 -17.17
N GLY A 174 15.50 6.35 -18.02
CA GLY A 174 15.11 5.62 -19.23
C GLY A 174 14.03 4.55 -19.01
N GLN A 175 13.76 4.12 -17.77
CA GLN A 175 12.66 3.19 -17.49
C GLN A 175 11.31 3.79 -17.90
N ILE A 176 10.38 2.93 -18.29
CA ILE A 176 9.01 3.33 -18.60
C ILE A 176 8.14 2.90 -17.43
N ILE A 177 7.36 3.83 -16.92
CA ILE A 177 6.57 3.64 -15.72
C ILE A 177 5.10 3.90 -15.99
N VAL A 178 4.27 3.20 -15.22
CA VAL A 178 2.85 3.49 -15.07
C VAL A 178 2.65 4.14 -13.72
N PHE A 179 1.96 5.28 -13.70
CA PHE A 179 1.74 6.05 -12.48
C PHE A 179 0.39 6.77 -12.51
N TYR A 180 -0.09 7.18 -11.34
CA TYR A 180 -1.29 8.03 -11.23
C TYR A 180 -1.00 9.46 -11.70
N ALA A 181 -1.80 9.95 -12.64
CA ALA A 181 -1.59 11.27 -13.19
C ALA A 181 -1.85 12.36 -12.13
N PRO A 182 -0.92 13.31 -11.89
CA PRO A 182 -1.06 14.28 -10.81
C PRO A 182 -2.24 15.24 -11.00
N HIS A 183 -2.67 15.46 -12.24
CA HIS A 183 -3.83 16.30 -12.58
C HIS A 183 -5.16 15.57 -12.51
N ASN A 184 -5.16 14.23 -12.51
CA ASN A 184 -6.37 13.43 -12.40
C ASN A 184 -6.02 12.05 -11.78
N PRO A 185 -6.28 11.84 -10.48
CA PRO A 185 -5.88 10.63 -9.77
C PRO A 185 -6.66 9.37 -10.21
N GLU A 186 -7.76 9.51 -10.96
CA GLU A 186 -8.48 8.37 -11.52
C GLU A 186 -7.83 7.83 -12.80
N LYS A 187 -6.87 8.57 -13.37
CA LYS A 187 -6.22 8.21 -14.63
C LYS A 187 -4.80 7.72 -14.42
N LEU A 188 -4.48 6.63 -15.11
CA LEU A 188 -3.12 6.12 -15.23
C LEU A 188 -2.44 6.74 -16.44
N ALA A 189 -1.19 7.15 -16.28
CA ALA A 189 -0.35 7.63 -17.35
C ALA A 189 0.87 6.71 -17.52
N VAL A 190 1.29 6.52 -18.77
CA VAL A 190 2.52 5.81 -19.11
C VAL A 190 3.50 6.84 -19.66
N LYS A 191 4.66 6.98 -19.00
CA LYS A 191 5.73 7.91 -19.38
C LYS A 191 7.10 7.28 -19.15
N ARG A 192 8.13 7.90 -19.72
CA ARG A 192 9.51 7.53 -19.51
C ARG A 192 10.14 8.40 -18.41
N VAL A 193 10.88 7.77 -17.51
CA VAL A 193 11.72 8.47 -16.51
C VAL A 193 12.89 9.09 -17.24
N VAL A 194 13.01 10.42 -17.16
CA VAL A 194 14.08 11.19 -17.78
C VAL A 194 15.09 11.64 -16.71
N GLY A 195 14.61 12.07 -15.55
CA GLY A 195 15.45 12.50 -14.43
C GLY A 195 15.05 11.83 -13.11
N VAL A 196 16.04 11.53 -12.28
CA VAL A 196 15.90 10.99 -10.93
C VAL A 196 16.46 12.01 -9.91
N PRO A 197 16.27 11.82 -8.58
CA PRO A 197 16.72 12.80 -7.60
C PRO A 197 18.19 13.20 -7.77
N GLY A 198 18.45 14.50 -7.73
CA GLY A 198 19.78 15.08 -7.96
C GLY A 198 20.11 15.43 -9.41
N ASP A 199 19.29 15.00 -10.38
CA ASP A 199 19.45 15.43 -11.77
C ASP A 199 18.98 16.87 -11.97
N ARG A 200 19.58 17.54 -12.96
CA ARG A 200 19.15 18.85 -13.43
C ARG A 200 18.61 18.70 -14.85
N VAL A 201 17.34 19.06 -15.04
CA VAL A 201 16.64 18.91 -16.31
C VAL A 201 16.23 20.28 -16.84
N LYS A 202 16.63 20.59 -18.07
CA LYS A 202 16.11 21.76 -18.78
C LYS A 202 14.72 21.43 -19.37
N PRO A 203 13.65 22.11 -18.91
CA PRO A 203 12.31 21.86 -19.42
C PRO A 203 12.15 22.33 -20.87
N LEU A 204 11.11 21.84 -21.53
CA LEU A 204 10.68 22.34 -22.84
C LEU A 204 10.06 23.74 -22.72
N PRO A 205 10.11 24.56 -23.79
CA PRO A 205 9.57 25.92 -23.77
C PRO A 205 8.12 26.01 -23.29
N GLY A 206 7.88 27.00 -22.43
CA GLY A 206 6.58 27.31 -21.82
C GLY A 206 6.23 26.47 -20.59
N TYR A 207 7.18 25.80 -19.97
CA TYR A 207 6.99 25.21 -18.65
C TYR A 207 6.56 26.29 -17.65
N PRO A 208 5.54 26.05 -16.79
CA PRO A 208 5.05 27.08 -15.86
C PRO A 208 6.10 27.61 -14.88
N GLY A 209 7.14 26.82 -14.57
CA GLY A 209 8.26 27.23 -13.72
C GLY A 209 9.34 28.03 -14.45
N GLY A 210 9.14 28.39 -15.72
CA GLY A 210 10.08 29.17 -16.52
C GLY A 210 11.05 28.32 -17.35
N ASP A 211 12.05 28.97 -17.95
CA ASP A 211 13.06 28.32 -18.80
C ASP A 211 14.31 27.88 -18.02
N GLU A 212 14.33 28.10 -16.70
CA GLU A 212 15.44 27.71 -15.84
C GLU A 212 15.52 26.18 -15.67
N PRO A 213 16.72 25.60 -15.62
CA PRO A 213 16.88 24.18 -15.34
C PRO A 213 16.33 23.80 -13.97
N VAL A 214 15.50 22.77 -13.92
CA VAL A 214 14.86 22.28 -12.70
C VAL A 214 15.71 21.15 -12.10
N VAL A 215 16.04 21.26 -10.82
CA VAL A 215 16.66 20.15 -10.07
C VAL A 215 15.57 19.23 -9.55
N VAL A 216 15.71 17.93 -9.82
CA VAL A 216 14.76 16.91 -9.35
C VAL A 216 14.98 16.68 -7.85
N PRO A 217 13.96 16.92 -6.99
CA PRO A 217 14.11 16.81 -5.55
C PRO A 217 14.05 15.36 -5.06
N TYR A 218 14.33 15.16 -3.77
CA TYR A 218 14.23 13.87 -3.11
C TYR A 218 12.83 13.26 -3.28
N ASN A 219 12.79 11.94 -3.48
CA ASN A 219 11.57 11.16 -3.67
C ASN A 219 10.68 11.66 -4.83
N HIS A 220 11.27 12.38 -5.81
CA HIS A 220 10.59 12.79 -7.03
C HIS A 220 11.36 12.33 -8.27
N ILE A 221 10.68 12.35 -9.41
CA ILE A 221 11.21 11.99 -10.74
C ILE A 221 10.67 12.97 -11.78
N TRP A 222 11.46 13.19 -12.84
CA TRP A 222 11.03 13.92 -14.03
C TRP A 222 10.68 12.93 -15.13
N VAL A 223 9.46 13.02 -15.68
CA VAL A 223 8.95 12.07 -16.67
C VAL A 223 8.52 12.78 -17.95
N GLU A 224 8.81 12.18 -19.10
CA GLU A 224 8.42 12.71 -20.41
C GLU A 224 7.84 11.62 -21.31
N GLY A 225 7.02 12.02 -22.27
CA GLY A 225 6.57 11.14 -23.36
C GLY A 225 7.58 11.07 -24.50
N ASP A 226 7.62 9.94 -25.21
CA ASP A 226 8.53 9.75 -26.35
C ASP A 226 8.14 10.60 -27.58
N ALA A 227 6.91 11.11 -27.66
CA ALA A 227 6.40 11.87 -28.80
C ALA A 227 7.05 13.25 -29.00
N ASN A 228 7.92 13.69 -28.07
CA ASN A 228 8.67 14.96 -28.06
C ASN A 228 7.86 16.19 -28.49
N SER A 229 6.58 16.22 -28.15
CA SER A 229 5.64 17.26 -28.57
C SER A 229 4.73 17.56 -27.40
N ARG A 230 4.60 18.86 -27.10
CA ARG A 230 3.79 19.35 -26.00
C ARG A 230 2.29 19.10 -26.19
N ASP A 231 1.82 19.14 -27.44
CA ASP A 231 0.41 18.89 -27.78
C ASP A 231 0.05 17.41 -27.68
N LYS A 232 1.04 16.52 -27.83
CA LYS A 232 0.85 15.05 -27.81
C LYS A 232 1.15 14.44 -26.45
N SER A 233 1.86 15.14 -25.56
CA SER A 233 2.27 14.62 -24.25
C SER A 233 2.03 15.63 -23.15
N VAL A 234 1.11 15.29 -22.23
CA VAL A 234 1.00 15.92 -20.92
C VAL A 234 1.90 15.16 -19.96
N ASP A 235 3.03 15.76 -19.59
CA ASP A 235 4.10 15.15 -18.78
C ASP A 235 4.78 16.18 -17.85
N SER A 236 5.98 15.91 -17.32
CA SER A 236 6.65 16.83 -16.38
C SER A 236 6.93 18.21 -16.96
N ASN A 237 6.94 18.39 -18.29
CA ASN A 237 7.03 19.73 -18.90
C ASN A 237 5.75 20.56 -18.70
N TRP A 238 4.65 19.97 -18.20
CA TRP A 238 3.42 20.66 -17.84
C TRP A 238 3.28 20.93 -16.35
N TYR A 239 3.61 19.93 -15.51
CA TYR A 239 3.35 20.00 -14.05
C TYR A 239 4.61 19.90 -13.19
N GLY A 240 5.78 19.64 -13.77
CA GLY A 240 7.04 19.51 -13.07
C GLY A 240 7.36 18.09 -12.60
N PRO A 241 8.29 17.93 -11.63
CA PRO A 241 8.64 16.62 -11.10
C PRO A 241 7.47 16.02 -10.30
N ILE A 242 7.34 14.69 -10.35
CA ILE A 242 6.27 13.93 -9.66
C ILE A 242 6.85 13.04 -8.57
N SER A 243 6.08 12.77 -7.51
CA SER A 243 6.52 11.86 -6.46
C SER A 243 6.67 10.43 -6.97
N GLN A 244 7.72 9.74 -6.52
CA GLN A 244 7.95 8.31 -6.81
C GLN A 244 6.83 7.42 -6.26
N ASN A 245 6.12 7.88 -5.23
CA ASN A 245 5.00 7.13 -4.63
C ASN A 245 3.78 7.02 -5.54
N LEU A 246 3.70 7.83 -6.61
CA LEU A 246 2.62 7.72 -7.61
C LEU A 246 2.86 6.55 -8.58
N VAL A 247 4.07 6.00 -8.60
CA VAL A 247 4.47 4.91 -9.50
C VAL A 247 3.82 3.60 -9.05
N ILE A 248 3.13 2.97 -9.99
CA ILE A 248 2.49 1.66 -9.80
C ILE A 248 3.43 0.55 -10.22
N GLY A 249 4.14 0.73 -11.34
CA GLY A 249 4.94 -0.32 -11.93
C GLY A 249 5.74 0.12 -13.15
N PHE A 250 6.59 -0.80 -13.62
CA PHE A 250 7.46 -0.64 -14.77
C PHE A 250 6.94 -1.42 -15.96
N VAL A 251 7.03 -0.85 -17.15
CA VAL A 251 6.70 -1.56 -18.39
C VAL A 251 7.88 -2.45 -18.79
N THR A 252 7.67 -3.77 -18.78
CA THR A 252 8.71 -4.76 -19.09
C THR A 252 8.60 -5.28 -20.51
N MET A 253 7.38 -5.38 -21.05
CA MET A 253 7.13 -5.96 -22.37
C MET A 253 5.97 -5.24 -23.06
N VAL A 254 6.09 -5.03 -24.37
CA VAL A 254 4.97 -4.67 -25.24
C VAL A 254 4.42 -5.97 -25.81
N LEU A 255 3.17 -6.27 -25.49
CA LEU A 255 2.49 -7.49 -25.93
C LEU A 255 1.76 -7.30 -27.26
N SER A 256 1.59 -6.06 -27.74
CA SER A 256 1.02 -5.79 -29.05
C SER A 256 2.09 -5.75 -30.15
N PRO A 257 1.90 -6.45 -31.29
CA PRO A 257 0.87 -7.46 -31.51
C PRO A 257 1.18 -8.77 -30.76
N TRP A 258 0.14 -9.50 -30.33
CA TRP A 258 0.27 -10.68 -29.45
C TRP A 258 1.13 -11.82 -30.00
N TYR A 259 1.33 -11.87 -31.32
CA TYR A 259 2.18 -12.85 -31.99
C TYR A 259 3.67 -12.48 -32.01
N SER A 260 4.04 -11.25 -31.65
CA SER A 260 5.43 -10.78 -31.63
C SER A 260 5.67 -9.86 -30.43
N PRO A 261 5.55 -10.38 -29.20
CA PRO A 261 5.73 -9.56 -28.01
C PRO A 261 7.20 -9.12 -27.90
N THR A 262 7.41 -7.86 -27.60
CA THR A 262 8.74 -7.22 -27.60
C THR A 262 9.15 -6.86 -26.19
N VAL A 263 10.31 -7.35 -25.73
CA VAL A 263 10.88 -6.96 -24.43
C VAL A 263 11.40 -5.53 -24.51
N VAL A 264 11.04 -4.71 -23.53
CA VAL A 264 11.47 -3.31 -23.47
C VAL A 264 12.84 -3.24 -22.80
N ASN A 265 13.91 -3.15 -23.60
CA ASN A 265 15.23 -2.84 -23.07
C ASN A 265 15.42 -1.33 -22.92
N TRP A 266 15.05 -0.82 -21.75
CA TRP A 266 15.05 0.61 -21.49
C TRP A 266 16.45 1.26 -21.52
N ARG A 267 17.54 0.48 -21.36
CA ARG A 267 18.92 0.99 -21.37
C ARG A 267 19.40 1.37 -22.77
N GLU A 268 18.95 0.61 -23.77
CA GLU A 268 19.36 0.75 -25.17
C GLU A 268 18.51 1.76 -25.95
N HIS A 269 17.34 2.13 -25.41
CA HIS A 269 16.46 3.09 -26.08
C HIS A 269 16.99 4.52 -26.02
N ASP A 270 17.07 5.15 -27.19
CA ASP A 270 17.31 6.58 -27.31
C ASP A 270 16.01 7.36 -27.40
N TYR A 271 15.73 8.16 -26.38
CA TYR A 271 14.56 9.01 -26.28
C TYR A 271 14.94 10.50 -26.42
N PRO A 272 13.99 11.38 -26.73
CA PRO A 272 14.28 12.76 -27.13
C PRO A 272 15.08 13.57 -26.10
N ALA A 273 14.79 13.42 -24.81
CA ALA A 273 15.54 14.10 -23.75
C ALA A 273 17.02 13.66 -23.70
N LYS A 274 17.29 12.36 -23.86
CA LYS A 274 18.66 11.82 -23.94
C LYS A 274 19.42 12.36 -25.16
N LYS A 275 18.76 12.46 -26.32
CA LYS A 275 19.36 12.99 -27.56
C LYS A 275 19.62 14.50 -27.52
N SER A 276 18.78 15.25 -26.82
CA SER A 276 18.87 16.71 -26.75
C SER A 276 19.89 17.23 -25.74
N GLY A 277 20.46 16.35 -24.89
CA GLY A 277 21.44 16.76 -23.87
C GLY A 277 20.86 17.69 -22.80
N ARG A 278 19.53 17.73 -22.63
CA ARG A 278 18.84 18.60 -21.67
C ARG A 278 18.97 18.15 -20.21
N VAL A 279 19.55 16.98 -19.97
CA VAL A 279 19.63 16.35 -18.65
C VAL A 279 21.09 16.27 -18.25
N GLU A 280 21.42 16.93 -17.14
CA GLU A 280 22.69 16.79 -16.45
C GLU A 280 22.49 15.82 -15.28
N ASN A 281 23.25 14.72 -15.28
CA ASN A 281 23.06 13.64 -14.32
C ASN A 281 23.76 13.97 -12.99
N ASP A 282 23.08 13.71 -11.88
CA ASP A 282 23.63 13.70 -10.51
C ASP A 282 24.36 14.99 -10.08
N VAL A 283 23.92 16.14 -10.58
CA VAL A 283 24.53 17.46 -10.28
C VAL A 283 24.38 17.86 -8.82
N VAL A 284 23.25 17.53 -8.19
CA VAL A 284 22.93 17.96 -6.82
C VAL A 284 22.78 16.76 -5.90
N HIS A 285 23.89 16.30 -5.32
CA HIS A 285 23.89 15.15 -4.40
C HIS A 285 23.00 15.34 -3.17
N ALA A 286 22.89 16.57 -2.65
CA ALA A 286 22.01 16.88 -1.53
C ALA A 286 20.53 16.55 -1.83
N ALA A 287 20.10 16.67 -3.08
CA ALA A 287 18.72 16.35 -3.47
C ALA A 287 18.42 14.84 -3.49
N LYS A 288 19.43 13.97 -3.34
CA LYS A 288 19.25 12.52 -3.14
C LYS A 288 19.01 12.15 -1.69
N LEU A 289 19.40 13.02 -0.76
CA LEU A 289 19.28 12.75 0.66
C LEU A 289 17.87 13.05 1.11
N ASP A 290 17.40 12.24 2.05
CA ASP A 290 16.12 12.48 2.71
C ASP A 290 16.15 13.83 3.43
N PRO A 291 15.18 14.74 3.19
CA PRO A 291 15.16 16.04 3.87
C PRO A 291 15.15 15.90 5.39
N ASP A 292 14.56 14.84 5.93
CA ASP A 292 14.58 14.61 7.38
C ASP A 292 16.01 14.35 7.85
N LYS A 293 16.79 13.56 7.09
CA LYS A 293 18.22 13.32 7.40
C LYS A 293 19.05 14.60 7.29
N ILE A 294 18.80 15.43 6.27
CA ILE A 294 19.49 16.71 6.09
C ILE A 294 19.20 17.62 7.29
N SER A 295 17.92 17.81 7.62
CA SER A 295 17.49 18.66 8.73
C SER A 295 18.08 18.23 10.07
N MET A 296 18.27 16.92 10.27
CA MET A 296 18.83 16.35 11.49
C MET A 296 20.35 16.52 11.56
N ILE A 297 21.08 16.44 10.44
CA ILE A 297 22.51 16.79 10.38
C ILE A 297 22.69 18.28 10.66
N GLU A 298 21.87 19.11 10.02
CA GLU A 298 21.90 20.56 10.22
C GLU A 298 21.48 20.95 11.65
N ALA A 299 20.69 20.14 12.35
CA ALA A 299 20.20 20.41 13.71
C ALA A 299 21.32 20.68 14.73
N PHE A 300 22.48 20.03 14.56
CA PHE A 300 23.65 20.29 15.41
C PHE A 300 24.30 21.63 15.06
N SER A 301 24.45 21.91 13.76
CA SER A 301 25.06 23.16 13.28
C SER A 301 24.23 24.42 13.55
N ASN A 302 22.90 24.32 13.49
CA ASN A 302 21.98 25.45 13.66
C ASN A 302 21.52 25.66 15.13
N GLY A 303 22.01 24.83 16.06
CA GLY A 303 21.71 24.90 17.50
C GLY A 303 20.33 24.35 17.91
N VAL A 304 19.57 23.73 16.99
CA VAL A 304 18.30 23.06 17.32
C VAL A 304 18.54 21.88 18.26
N ALA A 305 19.59 21.10 18.04
CA ALA A 305 19.97 19.98 18.91
C ALA A 305 20.23 20.43 20.36
N ALA A 306 20.84 21.60 20.56
CA ALA A 306 21.07 22.17 21.88
C ALA A 306 19.77 22.58 22.58
N ARG A 307 18.78 23.06 21.83
CA ARG A 307 17.43 23.37 22.36
C ARG A 307 16.67 22.11 22.73
N GLU A 308 16.74 21.07 21.90
CA GLU A 308 16.15 19.76 22.19
C GLU A 308 16.81 19.14 23.44
N LEU A 309 18.13 19.25 23.60
CA LEU A 309 18.83 18.84 24.82
C LEU A 309 18.32 19.59 26.06
N ALA A 310 18.16 20.91 25.97
CA ALA A 310 17.62 21.71 27.06
C ALA A 310 16.17 21.31 27.40
N ALA A 311 15.35 21.01 26.40
CA ALA A 311 13.97 20.54 26.59
C ALA A 311 13.92 19.15 27.25
N ILE A 312 14.78 18.22 26.82
CA ILE A 312 14.92 16.88 27.40
C ILE A 312 15.34 16.97 28.86
N ARG A 313 16.34 17.81 29.18
CA ARG A 313 16.78 18.06 30.56
C ARG A 313 15.68 18.65 31.43
N LYS A 314 14.90 19.59 30.89
CA LYS A 314 13.77 20.22 31.61
C LYS A 314 12.67 19.20 31.92
N ASN A 315 12.35 18.32 30.96
CA ASN A 315 11.27 17.34 31.07
C ASN A 315 11.77 15.94 31.45
N ARG A 316 12.95 15.83 32.06
CA ARG A 316 13.63 14.55 32.34
C ARG A 316 12.74 13.54 33.07
N ASN A 317 11.96 14.01 34.04
CA ASN A 317 11.08 13.18 34.86
C ASN A 317 9.84 12.66 34.09
N GLU A 318 9.47 13.34 32.99
CA GLU A 318 8.33 12.98 32.15
C GLU A 318 8.74 12.12 30.95
N LEU A 319 10.04 11.96 30.66
CA LEU A 319 10.50 11.13 29.54
C LEU A 319 9.96 9.69 29.60
N PRO A 320 9.95 8.99 30.76
CA PRO A 320 9.42 7.64 30.83
C PRO A 320 7.92 7.56 30.48
N THR A 321 7.13 8.59 30.79
CA THR A 321 5.70 8.63 30.46
C THR A 321 5.49 8.99 28.99
N LEU A 322 6.30 9.87 28.43
CA LEU A 322 6.30 10.24 27.01
C LEU A 322 6.69 9.05 26.11
N MET A 323 7.59 8.18 26.57
CA MET A 323 8.02 6.97 25.85
C MET A 323 6.94 5.89 25.72
N ARG A 324 5.81 6.02 26.42
CA ARG A 324 4.64 5.15 26.20
C ARG A 324 3.97 5.40 24.85
N ASP A 325 4.12 6.61 24.30
CA ASP A 325 3.63 6.98 22.97
C ASP A 325 4.64 6.53 21.90
N SER A 326 4.21 5.70 20.96
CA SER A 326 5.07 5.11 19.93
C SER A 326 5.72 6.15 19.03
N GLN A 327 5.02 7.25 18.73
CA GLN A 327 5.54 8.34 17.88
C GLN A 327 6.62 9.12 18.62
N LYS A 328 6.38 9.45 19.89
CA LYS A 328 7.36 10.17 20.73
C LYS A 328 8.58 9.31 21.00
N PHE A 329 8.38 8.03 21.28
CA PHE A 329 9.46 7.07 21.44
C PHE A 329 10.31 6.97 20.17
N PHE A 330 9.68 6.84 19.01
CA PHE A 330 10.39 6.82 17.72
C PHE A 330 11.20 8.11 17.51
N LYS A 331 10.63 9.29 17.80
CA LYS A 331 11.35 10.57 17.72
C LYS A 331 12.61 10.56 18.62
N LEU A 332 12.49 10.14 19.88
CA LEU A 332 13.62 10.08 20.82
C LEU A 332 14.70 9.09 20.36
N ARG A 333 14.30 7.93 19.83
CA ARG A 333 15.22 6.93 19.26
C ARG A 333 15.98 7.49 18.05
N THR A 334 15.29 8.23 17.19
CA THR A 334 15.91 8.92 16.05
C THR A 334 16.93 9.95 16.53
N ILE A 335 16.58 10.81 17.50
CA ILE A 335 17.52 11.78 18.10
C ILE A 335 18.75 11.08 18.68
N TYR A 336 18.57 9.97 19.40
CA TYR A 336 19.67 9.16 19.93
C TYR A 336 20.60 8.64 18.82
N ALA A 337 20.03 8.05 17.77
CA ALA A 337 20.81 7.51 16.65
C ALA A 337 21.65 8.60 15.96
N HIS A 338 21.09 9.80 15.79
CA HIS A 338 21.80 10.94 15.21
C HIS A 338 22.89 11.48 16.13
N ALA A 339 22.61 11.64 17.43
CA ALA A 339 23.61 12.07 18.39
C ALA A 339 24.79 11.07 18.44
N LYS A 340 24.50 9.77 18.37
CA LYS A 340 25.53 8.73 18.28
C LYS A 340 26.35 8.82 16.99
N PHE A 341 25.69 9.01 15.84
CA PHE A 341 26.36 9.21 14.56
C PHE A 341 27.25 10.46 14.57
N GLU A 342 26.80 11.57 15.14
CA GLU A 342 27.59 12.80 15.26
C GLU A 342 28.83 12.61 16.14
N LEU A 343 28.73 11.80 17.20
CA LEU A 343 29.89 11.41 18.03
C LEU A 343 30.89 10.54 17.28
N GLU A 344 30.43 9.70 16.35
CA GLU A 344 31.32 8.90 15.48
C GLU A 344 32.10 9.77 14.48
N GLN A 345 31.53 10.90 14.06
CA GLN A 345 32.22 11.87 13.18
C GLN A 345 33.27 12.73 13.91
N ASP A 346 33.27 12.73 15.25
CA ASP A 346 34.20 13.48 16.14
C ASP A 346 34.30 14.99 15.85
N ASN A 347 33.18 15.62 15.48
CA ASN A 347 33.10 17.07 15.26
C ASN A 347 33.24 17.83 16.59
N PRO A 348 34.25 18.71 16.78
CA PRO A 348 34.52 19.35 18.07
C PRO A 348 33.39 20.27 18.54
N ASP A 349 32.72 20.96 17.62
CA ASP A 349 31.65 21.92 17.94
C ASP A 349 30.35 21.25 18.38
N SER A 350 30.03 20.08 17.82
CA SER A 350 28.80 19.32 18.13
C SER A 350 28.98 18.35 19.29
N LYS A 351 30.22 18.01 19.65
CA LYS A 351 30.56 16.90 20.56
C LYS A 351 29.89 17.02 21.92
N GLU A 352 29.91 18.20 22.54
CA GLU A 352 29.31 18.42 23.86
C GLU A 352 27.80 18.19 23.86
N VAL A 353 27.11 18.75 22.86
CA VAL A 353 25.65 18.61 22.71
C VAL A 353 25.28 17.16 22.41
N ALA A 354 26.02 16.50 21.52
CA ALA A 354 25.78 15.11 21.16
C ALA A 354 26.02 14.16 22.37
N GLN A 355 27.08 14.37 23.15
CA GLN A 355 27.33 13.62 24.39
C GLN A 355 26.20 13.83 25.42
N GLY A 356 25.74 15.08 25.58
CA GLY A 356 24.63 15.41 26.46
C GLY A 356 23.34 14.68 26.06
N LEU A 357 22.99 14.69 24.78
CA LEU A 357 21.81 14.00 24.26
C LEU A 357 21.88 12.49 24.46
N VAL A 358 23.02 11.87 24.13
CA VAL A 358 23.24 10.44 24.33
C VAL A 358 23.07 10.07 25.80
N SER A 359 23.74 10.78 26.71
CA SER A 359 23.67 10.49 28.15
C SER A 359 22.26 10.58 28.71
N GLU A 360 21.49 11.63 28.36
CA GLU A 360 20.13 11.80 28.88
C GLU A 360 19.17 10.74 28.32
N LEU A 361 19.30 10.43 27.03
CA LEU A 361 18.44 9.44 26.37
C LEU A 361 18.75 8.01 26.83
N GLU A 362 20.02 7.64 27.02
CA GLU A 362 20.40 6.34 27.59
C GLU A 362 19.81 6.16 28.98
N THR A 363 19.92 7.19 29.83
CA THR A 363 19.32 7.16 31.18
C THR A 363 17.80 7.00 31.11
N ALA A 364 17.15 7.69 30.17
CA ALA A 364 15.70 7.61 30.00
C ALA A 364 15.25 6.23 29.46
N PHE A 365 15.99 5.63 28.54
CA PHE A 365 15.72 4.28 28.03
C PHE A 365 15.86 3.23 29.12
N GLU A 366 16.91 3.30 29.94
CA GLU A 366 17.12 2.40 31.07
C GLU A 366 15.99 2.50 32.11
N ALA A 367 15.48 3.72 32.36
CA ALA A 367 14.35 3.93 33.29
C ALA A 367 13.04 3.23 32.84
N VAL A 368 12.88 2.95 31.55
CA VAL A 368 11.72 2.23 30.98
C VAL A 368 12.02 0.72 30.83
N GLY A 369 13.20 0.26 31.25
CA GLY A 369 13.61 -1.15 31.11
C GLY A 369 14.04 -1.53 29.69
N LEU A 370 14.48 -0.55 28.90
CA LEU A 370 15.14 -0.76 27.61
C LEU A 370 16.66 -0.78 27.80
N SER A 371 17.39 -1.28 26.80
CA SER A 371 18.84 -1.14 26.76
C SER A 371 19.24 0.32 26.55
N LYS A 372 20.52 0.65 26.78
CA LYS A 372 21.08 1.97 26.41
C LYS A 372 20.83 2.35 24.94
N GLU A 373 20.68 1.36 24.07
CA GLU A 373 20.39 1.56 22.65
C GLU A 373 18.88 1.71 22.34
N GLY A 374 18.01 1.72 23.36
CA GLY A 374 16.56 1.76 23.22
C GLY A 374 15.93 0.45 22.75
N LYS A 375 16.63 -0.68 22.87
CA LYS A 375 16.11 -2.02 22.48
C LYS A 375 15.43 -2.71 23.67
N PRO A 376 14.41 -3.55 23.45
CA PRO A 376 13.78 -4.30 24.53
C PRO A 376 14.79 -5.23 25.21
N LEU A 377 14.92 -5.12 26.53
CA LEU A 377 15.67 -6.09 27.32
C LEU A 377 14.83 -7.36 27.55
N PRO A 378 15.44 -8.55 27.54
CA PRO A 378 14.73 -9.78 27.88
C PRO A 378 14.16 -9.67 29.30
N PRO A 379 13.01 -10.32 29.59
CA PRO A 379 12.31 -10.19 30.88
C PRO A 379 13.19 -10.45 32.10
N ALA A 380 14.16 -11.36 31.99
CA ALA A 380 15.12 -11.69 33.05
C ALA A 380 16.09 -10.55 33.42
N LEU A 381 16.21 -9.52 32.58
CA LEU A 381 17.08 -8.34 32.78
C LEU A 381 16.28 -7.05 33.05
N ARG A 382 14.94 -7.08 32.98
CA ARG A 382 14.08 -5.96 33.37
C ARG A 382 14.00 -5.90 34.89
N GLY A 383 14.91 -5.16 35.53
CA GLY A 383 14.88 -4.95 36.97
C GLY A 383 14.71 -3.48 37.32
N GLY A 384 13.56 -3.11 37.91
CA GLY A 384 13.42 -1.90 38.74
C GLY A 384 12.26 -0.95 38.46
N SER A 385 11.00 -1.40 38.52
CA SER A 385 9.85 -0.50 38.84
C SER A 385 8.74 -1.19 39.64
N ASP A 386 8.63 -2.51 39.56
CA ASP A 386 7.52 -3.25 40.19
C ASP A 386 7.85 -3.85 41.57
N ALA A 387 9.01 -3.49 42.14
CA ALA A 387 9.48 -4.04 43.42
C ALA A 387 9.59 -2.97 44.54
N PHE A 388 8.64 -2.03 44.61
CA PHE A 388 8.45 -1.19 45.80
C PHE A 388 7.44 -1.84 46.75
N ALA A 389 7.89 -2.87 47.47
CA ALA A 389 7.35 -3.28 48.76
C ALA A 389 8.34 -4.24 49.45
N GLY A 390 9.22 -3.68 50.29
CA GLY A 390 9.92 -4.44 51.32
C GLY A 390 11.44 -4.48 51.21
N GLY A 391 12.10 -3.67 52.05
CA GLY A 391 13.18 -4.13 52.93
C GLY A 391 14.53 -4.53 52.34
N ASP A 392 15.49 -3.64 52.60
CA ASP A 392 16.77 -3.95 53.26
C ASP A 392 17.99 -4.44 52.43
N ASP A 393 19.14 -4.06 52.97
CA ASP A 393 20.52 -4.04 52.48
C ASP A 393 20.96 -5.10 51.44
N GLY A 394 21.47 -4.63 50.29
CA GLY A 394 22.12 -5.49 49.29
C GLY A 394 22.69 -4.79 48.06
N SER A 395 23.15 -3.54 48.16
CA SER A 395 23.32 -2.67 46.99
C SER A 395 24.56 -2.95 46.11
N GLN A 396 25.61 -3.62 46.60
CA GLN A 396 26.84 -3.85 45.79
C GLN A 396 26.94 -5.26 45.18
N THR A 397 26.52 -6.29 45.90
CA THR A 397 26.63 -7.69 45.45
C THR A 397 25.63 -8.00 44.33
N GLU A 398 24.43 -7.41 44.41
CA GLU A 398 23.41 -7.58 43.38
C GLU A 398 23.81 -6.91 42.06
N GLN A 399 24.35 -5.69 42.10
CA GLN A 399 24.81 -4.98 40.90
C GLN A 399 25.95 -5.74 40.20
N SER A 400 26.91 -6.28 40.95
CA SER A 400 27.98 -7.14 40.43
C SER A 400 27.43 -8.41 39.76
N SER A 401 26.47 -9.09 40.41
CA SER A 401 25.82 -10.28 39.83
C SER A 401 25.02 -9.98 38.56
N LYS A 402 24.39 -8.80 38.49
CA LYS A 402 23.62 -8.31 37.34
C LYS A 402 24.54 -7.96 36.16
N GLN A 403 25.66 -7.28 36.41
CA GLN A 403 26.69 -7.00 35.40
C GLN A 403 27.29 -8.29 34.83
N ARG A 404 27.52 -9.29 35.69
CA ARG A 404 28.05 -10.60 35.28
C ARG A 404 27.06 -11.37 34.41
N LYS A 405 25.76 -11.38 34.76
CA LYS A 405 24.70 -11.99 33.94
C LYS A 405 24.51 -11.27 32.59
N LEU A 406 24.66 -9.95 32.56
CA LEU A 406 24.62 -9.16 31.33
C LEU A 406 25.81 -9.46 30.41
N GLN A 407 27.02 -9.54 30.97
CA GLN A 407 28.22 -9.91 30.21
C GLN A 407 28.11 -11.32 29.64
N ASP A 408 27.69 -12.30 30.44
CA ASP A 408 27.45 -13.67 29.99
C ASP A 408 26.41 -13.74 28.85
N TYR A 409 25.35 -12.94 28.93
CA TYR A 409 24.33 -12.86 27.88
C TYR A 409 24.87 -12.25 26.58
N LEU A 410 25.60 -11.14 26.66
CA LEU A 410 26.20 -10.48 25.50
C LEU A 410 27.26 -11.36 24.82
N GLU A 411 28.04 -12.11 25.60
CA GLU A 411 29.00 -13.08 25.07
C GLU A 411 28.32 -14.26 24.37
N ARG A 412 27.21 -14.76 24.90
CA ARG A 412 26.40 -15.78 24.21
C ARG A 412 25.85 -15.25 22.88
N ARG A 413 25.32 -14.03 22.87
CA ARG A 413 24.85 -13.34 21.63
C ARG A 413 25.97 -13.15 20.62
N LYS A 414 27.18 -12.76 21.05
CA LYS A 414 28.37 -12.62 20.18
C LYS A 414 28.87 -13.95 19.60
N LYS A 415 28.50 -15.09 20.18
CA LYS A 415 28.81 -16.43 19.68
C LYS A 415 27.73 -17.02 18.76
N GLU A 416 26.53 -16.44 18.70
CA GLU A 416 25.50 -16.86 17.75
C GLU A 416 25.88 -16.49 16.30
N PRO A 417 25.71 -17.41 15.34
CA PRO A 417 26.01 -17.14 13.92
C PRO A 417 25.12 -16.03 13.35
N ALA A 418 25.67 -15.25 12.41
CA ALA A 418 25.06 -14.00 11.92
C ALA A 418 23.66 -14.18 11.32
N ASP A 419 23.34 -15.34 10.74
CA ASP A 419 22.02 -15.64 10.18
C ASP A 419 20.91 -15.61 11.24
N VAL A 420 21.16 -16.12 12.45
CA VAL A 420 20.15 -16.18 13.53
C VAL A 420 19.96 -14.80 14.20
N ARG A 421 20.98 -13.93 14.12
CA ARG A 421 20.91 -12.58 14.70
C ARG A 421 19.89 -11.68 14.00
N ASN A 422 19.74 -11.83 12.69
CA ASN A 422 18.83 -10.99 11.90
C ASN A 422 17.37 -11.45 12.01
N ASP A 423 17.12 -12.76 12.07
CA ASP A 423 15.75 -13.30 12.21
C ASP A 423 15.08 -12.93 13.54
N SER A 424 15.86 -12.78 14.61
CA SER A 424 15.32 -12.39 15.92
C SER A 424 15.04 -10.88 16.06
N LEU A 425 15.58 -10.04 15.16
CA LEU A 425 15.34 -8.60 15.15
C LEU A 425 14.02 -8.24 14.45
N GLU A 426 13.59 -9.02 13.46
CA GLU A 426 12.32 -8.79 12.74
C GLU A 426 11.10 -9.40 13.47
N LEU A 427 11.27 -10.49 14.21
CA LEU A 427 10.16 -11.17 14.89
C LEU A 427 9.57 -10.40 16.09
N GLN A 428 10.25 -9.35 16.58
CA GLN A 428 9.75 -8.54 17.71
C GLN A 428 9.02 -7.26 17.27
N ASP A 429 9.39 -6.66 16.14
CA ASP A 429 8.67 -5.50 15.58
C ASP A 429 7.27 -5.88 15.06
N SER A 430 7.04 -7.16 14.68
CA SER A 430 5.71 -7.63 14.25
C SER A 430 4.71 -7.86 15.41
N SER A 431 5.13 -7.70 16.67
CA SER A 431 4.28 -7.91 17.85
C SER A 431 3.73 -6.62 18.48
N LEU A 432 4.06 -5.46 17.91
CA LEU A 432 3.61 -4.13 18.34
C LEU A 432 2.89 -3.33 17.23
N ALA A 433 2.36 -4.02 16.22
CA ALA A 433 1.49 -3.45 15.19
C ALA A 433 0.03 -3.88 15.39
#